data_AF-A0A2T2N1E2-F1
#
_entry.id   AF-A0A2T2N1E2-F1
#
_cell.length_a   1.000
_cell.length_b   1.000
_cell.length_c   1.000
_cell.angle_alpha   90.00
_cell.angle_beta   90.00
_cell.angle_gamma   90.00
#
_symmetry.space_group_name_H-M   'P 1'
#
loop_
_entity.id
_entity.type
_entity.pdbx_description
1 polymer ?
#
loop_
_entity_poly.entity_id
_entity_poly.type
_entity_poly.pdbx_seq_one_letter_code
_entity_poly.pdbx_strand_id
1 'polypeptide(L)'
;AVDVEIAAHQGSTVAMDATHERMQAAKRMLTPSLSQMIEQRTWENGQLRQELAYRQRKHGASLYLLEKVKLVVESLQQALVNFQKLNAQAEGDAGEGRK
;
A
#
# COMPACT_ATOMS: atom_id res chain seq x y z
N ALA A 1 -45.26 6.37 47.57
CA ALA A 1 -44.62 7.35 46.65
C ALA A 1 -43.10 7.34 46.77
N VAL A 2 -42.54 7.17 47.98
CA VAL A 2 -41.09 7.15 48.27
C VAL A 2 -40.34 5.97 47.60
N ASP A 3 -40.96 4.79 47.47
CA ASP A 3 -40.27 3.60 46.93
C ASP A 3 -39.94 3.69 45.42
N VAL A 4 -40.70 4.48 44.66
CA VAL A 4 -40.45 4.72 43.23
C VAL A 4 -39.26 5.65 43.02
N GLU A 5 -39.09 6.62 43.92
CA GLU A 5 -37.97 7.57 43.90
C GLU A 5 -36.66 6.84 44.24
N ILE A 6 -36.67 5.93 45.23
CA ILE A 6 -35.50 5.10 45.57
C ILE A 6 -35.12 4.16 44.41
N ALA A 7 -36.08 3.51 43.75
CA ALA A 7 -35.82 2.65 42.59
C ALA A 7 -35.28 3.41 41.38
N ALA A 8 -35.74 4.65 41.16
CA ALA A 8 -35.23 5.53 40.10
C ALA A 8 -33.79 5.99 40.36
N HIS A 9 -33.41 6.21 41.63
CA HIS A 9 -32.07 6.65 41.99
C HIS A 9 -31.03 5.52 41.98
N GLN A 10 -31.39 4.27 42.25
CA GLN A 10 -30.44 3.14 42.24
C GLN A 10 -29.73 2.97 40.89
N GLY A 11 -30.44 3.15 39.77
CA GLY A 11 -29.81 3.13 38.44
C GLY A 11 -28.87 4.30 38.19
N SER A 12 -29.18 5.48 38.74
CA SER A 12 -28.34 6.67 38.67
C SER A 12 -27.08 6.53 39.51
N THR A 13 -27.18 5.98 40.72
CA THR A 13 -26.03 5.75 41.62
C THR A 13 -25.08 4.72 41.02
N VAL A 14 -25.59 3.60 40.49
CA VAL A 14 -24.78 2.58 39.81
C VAL A 14 -24.09 3.13 38.56
N ALA A 15 -24.77 4.00 37.79
CA ALA A 15 -24.15 4.66 36.64
C ALA A 15 -23.04 5.64 37.04
N MET A 16 -23.21 6.37 38.14
CA MET A 16 -22.18 7.28 38.68
C MET A 16 -20.98 6.50 39.22
N ASP A 17 -21.20 5.39 39.92
CA ASP A 17 -20.15 4.53 40.46
C ASP A 17 -19.35 3.86 39.34
N ALA A 18 -20.03 3.33 38.31
CA ALA A 18 -19.38 2.77 37.13
C ALA A 18 -18.56 3.83 36.34
N THR A 19 -19.04 5.08 36.31
CA THR A 19 -18.30 6.19 35.70
C THR A 19 -17.09 6.58 36.54
N HIS A 20 -17.24 6.57 37.86
CA HIS A 20 -16.14 6.83 38.79
C HIS A 20 -15.05 5.75 38.69
N GLU A 21 -15.42 4.47 38.69
CA GLU A 21 -14.50 3.36 38.49
C GLU A 21 -13.77 3.44 37.16
N ARG A 22 -14.48 3.72 36.06
CA ARG A 22 -13.84 3.93 34.74
C ARG A 22 -12.86 5.09 34.76
N MET A 23 -13.21 6.21 35.38
CA MET A 23 -12.32 7.36 35.48
C MET A 23 -11.08 7.04 36.33
N GLN A 24 -11.23 6.31 37.44
CA GLN A 24 -10.11 5.88 38.27
C GLN A 24 -9.22 4.86 37.53
N ALA A 25 -9.82 3.94 36.79
CA ALA A 25 -9.10 3.00 35.92
C ALA A 25 -8.33 3.73 34.81
N ALA A 26 -8.94 4.73 34.17
CA ALA A 26 -8.29 5.56 33.16
C ALA A 26 -7.15 6.40 33.74
N LYS A 27 -7.28 6.92 34.97
CA LYS A 27 -6.20 7.60 35.70
C LYS A 27 -5.04 6.67 36.06
N ARG A 28 -5.32 5.37 36.23
CA ARG A 28 -4.31 4.32 36.48
C ARG A 28 -3.67 3.79 35.19
N MET A 29 -4.28 4.02 34.02
CA MET A 29 -3.61 3.77 32.74
C MET A 29 -2.49 4.79 32.61
N LEU A 30 -1.25 4.30 32.60
CA LEU A 30 -0.08 5.12 32.37
C LEU A 30 -0.15 5.66 30.94
N THR A 31 -0.56 6.92 30.80
CA THR A 31 -0.32 7.67 29.56
C THR A 31 1.18 7.70 29.35
N PRO A 32 1.69 7.24 28.18
CA PRO A 32 3.11 7.31 27.90
C PRO A 32 3.62 8.73 28.10
N SER A 33 4.78 8.86 28.73
CA SER A 33 5.41 10.17 28.85
C SER A 33 5.73 10.74 27.47
N LEU A 34 5.84 12.06 27.36
CA LEU A 34 6.26 12.69 26.11
C LEU A 34 7.59 12.13 25.60
N SER A 35 8.52 11.79 26.50
CA SER A 35 9.80 11.17 26.15
C SER A 35 9.60 9.78 25.52
N GLN A 36 8.74 8.95 26.10
CA GLN A 36 8.42 7.62 25.56
C GLN A 36 7.75 7.73 24.18
N MET A 37 6.86 8.70 24.00
CA MET A 37 6.24 8.96 22.70
C MET A 37 7.27 9.40 21.65
N ILE A 38 8.22 10.26 22.02
CA ILE A 38 9.30 10.74 21.13
C ILE A 38 10.20 9.58 20.70
N GLU A 39 10.62 8.74 21.64
CA GLU A 39 11.46 7.56 21.35
C GLU A 39 10.74 6.60 20.40
N GLN A 40 9.49 6.27 20.70
CA GLN A 40 8.68 5.40 19.85
C GLN A 40 8.54 5.98 18.44
N ARG A 41 8.16 7.26 18.32
CA ARG A 41 8.02 7.94 17.01
C ARG A 41 9.33 7.98 16.24
N THR A 42 10.46 8.18 16.93
CA THR A 42 11.79 8.21 16.32
C THR A 42 12.13 6.85 15.72
N TRP A 43 11.86 5.77 16.46
CA TRP A 43 12.06 4.40 15.98
C TRP A 43 11.16 4.07 14.79
N GLU A 44 9.86 4.38 14.88
CA GLU A 44 8.89 4.19 13.78
C GLU A 44 9.34 4.95 12.52
N ASN A 45 9.82 6.19 12.66
CA ASN A 45 10.31 6.97 11.52
C ASN A 45 11.55 6.33 10.88
N GLY A 46 12.45 5.77 11.69
CA GLY A 46 13.61 5.04 11.21
C GLY A 46 13.22 3.82 10.36
N GLN A 47 12.27 3.02 10.85
CA GLN A 47 11.74 1.86 10.11
C GLN A 47 11.08 2.28 8.79
N LEU A 48 10.24 3.32 8.81
CA LEU A 48 9.57 3.81 7.62
C LEU A 48 10.55 4.35 6.56
N ARG A 49 11.62 5.04 6.97
CA ARG A 49 12.67 5.50 6.05
C ARG A 49 13.41 4.34 5.40
N GLN A 50 13.67 3.27 6.15
CA GLN A 50 14.32 2.08 5.62
C GLN A 50 13.44 1.36 4.60
N GLU A 51 12.14 1.20 4.90
CA GLU A 51 11.16 0.61 3.99
C GLU A 51 10.99 1.46 2.71
N LEU A 52 10.95 2.79 2.85
CA LEU A 52 10.88 3.71 1.72
C LEU A 52 12.10 3.55 0.79
N ALA A 53 13.31 3.53 1.36
CA ALA A 53 14.54 3.35 0.60
C ALA A 53 14.57 1.99 -0.13
N TYR A 54 14.10 0.92 0.51
CA TYR A 54 13.96 -0.39 -0.13
C TYR A 54 13.00 -0.34 -1.33
N ARG A 55 11.82 0.26 -1.16
CA ARG A 55 10.83 0.39 -2.24
C ARG A 55 11.34 1.24 -3.40
N GLN A 56 12.00 2.35 -3.12
CA GLN A 56 12.59 3.22 -4.15
C GLN A 56 13.61 2.48 -5.01
N ARG A 57 14.49 1.66 -4.39
CA ARG A 57 15.45 0.83 -5.14
C ARG A 57 14.74 -0.19 -6.03
N LYS A 58 13.70 -0.87 -5.52
CA LYS A 58 12.90 -1.80 -6.32
C LYS A 58 12.16 -1.12 -7.47
N HIS A 59 11.67 0.10 -7.24
CA HIS A 59 10.96 0.85 -8.26
C HIS A 59 11.88 1.20 -9.44
N GLY A 60 13.13 1.61 -9.17
CA GLY A 60 14.13 1.85 -10.21
C GLY A 60 14.39 0.62 -11.09
N ALA A 61 14.57 -0.56 -10.48
CA ALA A 61 14.73 -1.81 -11.23
C ALA A 61 13.50 -2.16 -12.09
N SER A 62 12.30 -1.87 -11.57
CA SER A 62 11.04 -2.12 -12.29
C SER A 62 10.89 -1.21 -13.52
N LEU A 63 11.23 0.08 -13.39
CA LEU A 63 11.23 1.02 -14.50
C LEU A 63 12.27 0.65 -15.57
N TYR A 64 13.46 0.23 -15.15
CA TYR A 64 14.48 -0.28 -16.08
C TYR A 64 13.96 -1.47 -16.88
N LEU A 65 13.37 -2.47 -16.21
CA LEU A 65 12.81 -3.64 -16.89
C LEU A 65 11.71 -3.24 -17.88
N LEU A 66 10.80 -2.37 -17.48
CA LEU A 66 9.73 -1.87 -18.35
C LEU A 66 10.28 -1.24 -19.63
N GLU A 67 11.30 -0.39 -19.52
CA GLU A 67 11.94 0.26 -20.66
C GLU A 67 12.60 -0.76 -21.59
N LYS A 68 13.30 -1.76 -21.02
CA LYS A 68 13.93 -2.82 -21.82
C LYS A 68 12.90 -3.68 -22.55
N VAL A 69 11.81 -4.06 -21.89
CA VAL A 69 10.73 -4.82 -22.51
C VAL A 69 10.10 -4.03 -23.66
N LYS A 70 9.87 -2.73 -23.48
CA LYS A 70 9.34 -1.86 -24.54
C LYS A 70 10.24 -1.87 -25.79
N LEU A 71 11.55 -1.68 -25.62
CA LEU A 71 12.51 -1.71 -26.73
C LEU A 71 12.55 -3.06 -27.45
N VAL A 72 12.47 -4.17 -26.70
CA VAL A 72 12.41 -5.52 -27.28
C VAL A 72 11.14 -5.70 -28.11
N VAL A 73 9.98 -5.26 -27.60
CA VAL A 73 8.72 -5.35 -28.33
C VAL A 73 8.77 -4.54 -29.63
N GLU A 74 9.27 -3.31 -29.59
CA GLU A 74 9.44 -2.47 -30.78
C GLU A 74 10.37 -3.12 -31.81
N SER A 75 11.48 -3.70 -31.35
CA SER A 75 12.43 -4.41 -32.21
C SER A 75 11.80 -5.63 -32.88
N LEU A 76 11.01 -6.41 -32.13
CA LEU A 76 10.30 -7.58 -32.66
C LEU A 76 9.21 -7.19 -33.66
N GLN A 77 8.46 -6.12 -33.40
CA GLN A 77 7.48 -5.58 -34.33
C GLN A 77 8.14 -5.18 -35.66
N GLN A 78 9.27 -4.47 -35.59
CA GLN A 78 10.01 -4.06 -36.78
C GLN A 78 10.56 -5.27 -37.55
N ALA A 79 11.10 -6.27 -36.84
CA ALA A 79 11.59 -7.50 -37.46
C ALA A 79 10.46 -8.24 -38.19
N LEU A 80 9.26 -8.30 -37.61
CA LEU A 80 8.10 -8.97 -38.20
C LEU A 80 7.61 -8.24 -39.47
N VAL A 81 7.57 -6.91 -39.45
CA VAL A 81 7.25 -6.10 -40.64
C VAL A 81 8.28 -6.32 -41.75
N ASN A 82 9.57 -6.34 -41.40
CA ASN A 82 10.65 -6.58 -42.37
C ASN A 82 10.55 -7.98 -42.97
N PHE A 83 10.28 -9.00 -42.14
CA PHE A 83 10.05 -10.37 -42.59
C PHE A 83 8.89 -10.46 -43.58
N GLN A 84 7.75 -9.84 -43.26
CA GLN A 84 6.58 -9.83 -44.16
C GLN A 84 6.89 -9.18 -45.50
N LYS A 85 7.63 -8.06 -45.52
CA LYS A 85 8.06 -7.42 -46.77
C LYS A 85 8.95 -8.33 -47.61
N LEU A 86 9.95 -8.96 -46.99
CA LEU A 86 10.87 -9.87 -47.68
C LEU A 86 10.13 -11.11 -48.22
N ASN A 87 9.19 -11.65 -47.44
CA ASN A 87 8.41 -12.81 -47.88
C ASN A 87 7.50 -12.45 -49.07
N ALA A 88 6.85 -11.29 -49.04
CA ALA A 88 6.03 -10.82 -50.16
C ALA A 88 6.86 -10.58 -51.44
N GLN A 89 8.10 -10.07 -51.31
CA GLN A 89 9.02 -9.92 -52.43
C GLN A 89 9.41 -11.28 -53.04
N ALA A 90 9.75 -12.25 -52.19
CA ALA A 90 10.11 -13.60 -52.65
C ALA A 90 8.94 -14.30 -53.37
N GLU A 91 7.71 -14.13 -52.87
CA GLU A 91 6.51 -14.67 -53.52
C GLU A 91 6.17 -13.96 -54.85
N GLY A 92 6.42 -12.65 -54.95
CA GLY A 92 6.28 -11.87 -56.19
C GLY A 92 7.27 -12.29 -57.28
N ASP A 93 8.55 -12.43 -56.94
CA ASP A 93 9.61 -12.87 -57.87
C ASP A 93 9.37 -14.29 -58.40
N ALA A 94 8.84 -15.18 -57.56
CA ALA A 94 8.49 -16.56 -57.97
C ALA A 94 7.33 -16.62 -58.99
N GLY A 95 6.51 -15.56 -59.08
CA GLY A 95 5.41 -15.43 -60.03
C GLY A 95 5.84 -14.93 -61.42
N GLU A 96 6.91 -14.14 -61.50
CA GLU A 96 7.44 -13.62 -62.77
C GLU A 96 8.37 -14.61 -63.50
N GLY A 97 9.07 -15.48 -62.78
CA GLY A 97 9.92 -16.53 -63.37
C GLY A 97 9.18 -17.71 -64.01
N ARG A 98 7.84 -17.68 -64.07
CA ARG A 98 6.99 -18.78 -64.57
C ARG A 98 6.16 -18.44 -65.82
N LYS A 99 6.42 -17.31 -66.47
CA LYS A 99 5.77 -16.93 -67.73
C LYS A 99 6.66 -17.17 -68.95
#